data_AF-A0A1H8X9H8-F1
#
_entry.id   AF-A0A1H8X9H8-F1
#
_cell.length_a   1.000
_cell.length_b   1.000
_cell.length_c   1.000
_cell.angle_alpha   90.00
_cell.angle_beta   90.00
_cell.angle_gamma   90.00
#
_symmetry.space_group_name_H-M   'P 1'
#
loop_
_entity.id
_entity.type
_entity.pdbx_description
1 polymer ?
#
loop_
_entity_poly.entity_id
_entity_poly.type
_entity_poly.pdbx_seq_one_letter_code
_entity_poly.pdbx_strand_id
1 'polypeptide(L)'
;MKLPTLAMALIAAAVIIFAAKSSKHEEASSGVATEQSAAVPVSPVKTLASATCASDGCPVSCESGDTLLSAICVSGSRARFADTLRVDKGVLTATCGTSAGNILVYCGRP
;
A
#
# COMPACT_ATOMS: atom_id res chain seq x y z
N MET A 1 -13.77 44.96 -2.73
CA MET A 1 -12.59 44.18 -2.28
C MET A 1 -12.71 43.91 -0.78
N LYS A 2 -13.32 42.78 -0.34
CA LYS A 2 -13.45 42.40 1.09
C LYS A 2 -13.92 40.95 1.34
N LEU A 3 -13.82 40.07 0.34
CA LEU A 3 -14.11 38.64 0.48
C LEU A 3 -12.90 37.72 0.83
N PRO A 4 -11.62 38.04 0.52
CA PRO A 4 -10.54 37.08 0.74
C PRO A 4 -10.11 36.96 2.20
N THR A 5 -10.34 37.97 3.03
CA THR A 5 -9.92 38.01 4.43
C THR A 5 -10.78 37.13 5.34
N LEU A 6 -12.06 36.95 5.00
CA LEU A 6 -13.01 36.15 5.78
C LEU A 6 -12.76 34.65 5.60
N ALA A 7 -12.35 34.23 4.39
CA ALA A 7 -12.02 32.84 4.10
C ALA A 7 -10.74 32.38 4.83
N MET A 8 -9.72 33.23 4.92
CA MET A 8 -8.47 32.88 5.62
C MET A 8 -8.64 32.79 7.15
N ALA A 9 -9.52 33.59 7.74
CA ALA A 9 -9.81 33.51 9.18
C ALA A 9 -10.48 32.19 9.57
N LEU A 10 -11.35 31.64 8.70
CA LEU A 10 -12.04 30.37 8.96
C LEU A 10 -11.08 29.17 8.90
N ILE A 11 -10.10 29.20 7.99
CA ILE A 11 -9.11 28.13 7.83
C ILE A 11 -8.18 28.09 9.06
N ALA A 12 -7.74 29.25 9.57
CA ALA A 12 -6.89 29.32 10.76
C ALA A 12 -7.59 28.79 12.03
N ALA A 13 -8.89 29.08 12.20
CA ALA A 13 -9.66 28.58 13.33
C ALA A 13 -9.82 27.04 13.32
N ALA A 14 -9.97 26.43 12.13
CA ALA A 14 -10.14 24.98 12.01
C ALA A 14 -8.87 24.18 12.39
N VAL A 15 -7.68 24.72 12.13
CA VAL A 15 -6.40 24.05 12.46
C VAL A 15 -6.15 24.01 13.97
N ILE A 16 -6.56 25.05 14.70
CA ILE A 16 -6.38 25.14 16.16
C ILE A 16 -7.27 24.11 16.88
N ILE A 17 -8.48 23.86 16.38
CA ILE A 17 -9.42 22.89 16.97
C ILE A 17 -8.94 21.44 16.77
N PHE A 18 -8.32 21.14 15.63
CA PHE A 18 -7.81 19.78 15.35
C PHE A 18 -6.57 19.43 16.19
N ALA A 19 -5.69 20.40 16.46
CA ALA A 19 -4.49 20.19 17.26
C ALA A 19 -4.81 19.91 18.74
N ALA A 20 -5.82 20.58 19.31
CA ALA A 20 -6.20 20.38 20.71
C ALA A 20 -6.92 19.04 20.99
N LYS A 21 -7.52 18.41 19.97
CA LYS A 21 -8.20 17.11 20.14
C LYS A 21 -7.24 15.91 20.07
N SER A 22 -6.00 16.11 19.63
CA SER A 22 -5.03 15.02 19.43
C SER A 22 -4.15 14.73 20.66
N SER A 23 -4.35 15.44 21.78
CA SER A 23 -3.47 15.36 22.95
C SER A 23 -3.97 14.44 24.07
N LYS A 24 -4.91 13.53 23.82
CA LYS A 24 -5.38 12.56 24.83
C LYS A 24 -4.95 11.15 24.47
N HIS A 25 -3.68 10.85 24.70
CA HIS A 25 -3.24 9.49 25.01
C HIS A 25 -2.09 9.58 26.02
N GLU A 26 -2.48 9.57 27.29
CA GLU A 26 -1.60 9.37 28.44
C GLU A 26 -0.95 7.98 28.40
N GLU A 27 0.35 8.02 28.64
CA GLU A 27 1.20 7.15 29.46
C GLU A 27 1.02 5.61 29.54
N ALA A 28 2.22 4.99 29.48
CA ALA A 28 2.71 3.91 30.32
C ALA A 28 2.63 2.45 29.84
N SER A 29 3.80 1.83 30.01
CA SER A 29 4.07 0.44 30.34
C SER A 29 4.60 -0.41 29.20
N SER A 30 5.94 -0.50 29.20
CA SER A 30 6.71 -1.60 28.66
C SER A 30 6.32 -2.88 29.41
N GLY A 31 5.28 -3.55 28.94
CA GLY A 31 4.90 -4.91 29.32
C GLY A 31 4.86 -5.74 28.04
N VAL A 32 5.48 -6.92 28.08
CA VAL A 32 5.55 -7.88 26.97
C VAL A 32 4.13 -8.13 26.45
N ALA A 33 3.79 -7.51 25.32
CA ALA A 33 2.59 -7.80 24.58
C ALA A 33 2.83 -9.11 23.82
N THR A 34 2.42 -10.22 24.40
CA THR A 34 2.08 -11.39 23.61
C THR A 34 0.89 -10.97 22.76
N GLU A 35 1.14 -10.53 21.52
CA GLU A 35 0.08 -10.28 20.55
C GLU A 35 -0.66 -11.60 20.32
N GLN A 36 -1.80 -11.74 21.01
CA GLN A 36 -2.82 -12.69 20.61
C GLN A 36 -3.42 -12.15 19.32
N SER A 37 -2.76 -12.48 18.22
CA SER A 37 -3.19 -12.20 16.85
C SER A 37 -4.59 -12.78 16.69
N ALA A 38 -5.60 -11.92 16.67
CA ALA A 38 -6.94 -12.30 16.27
C ALA A 38 -6.83 -12.90 14.85
N ALA A 39 -7.37 -14.10 14.66
CA ALA A 39 -7.31 -14.79 13.38
C ALA A 39 -7.93 -13.90 12.30
N VAL A 40 -7.07 -13.24 11.52
CA VAL A 40 -7.45 -12.45 10.36
C VAL A 40 -8.16 -13.42 9.41
N PRO A 41 -9.33 -13.06 8.84
CA PRO A 41 -9.98 -13.91 7.85
C PRO A 41 -8.96 -14.25 6.77
N VAL A 42 -8.62 -15.54 6.68
CA VAL A 42 -7.67 -16.07 5.70
C VAL A 42 -8.33 -16.05 4.33
N SER A 43 -8.29 -14.89 3.68
CA SER A 43 -8.63 -14.82 2.26
C SER A 43 -7.70 -15.79 1.51
N PRO A 44 -8.23 -16.70 0.68
CA PRO A 44 -7.41 -17.59 -0.14
C PRO A 44 -6.59 -16.79 -1.16
N VAL A 45 -6.93 -15.52 -1.37
CA VAL A 45 -6.19 -14.55 -2.18
C VAL A 45 -5.48 -13.54 -1.28
N LYS A 46 -4.16 -13.48 -1.38
CA LYS A 46 -3.29 -12.45 -0.81
C LYS A 46 -3.00 -11.38 -1.85
N THR A 47 -2.93 -10.14 -1.40
CA THR A 47 -2.49 -9.02 -2.23
C THR A 47 -1.11 -8.57 -1.77
N LEU A 48 -0.15 -8.52 -2.67
CA LEU A 48 1.19 -8.00 -2.46
C LEU A 48 1.32 -6.68 -3.22
N ALA A 49 1.76 -5.63 -2.55
CA ALA A 49 2.07 -4.36 -3.21
C ALA A 49 3.57 -4.09 -3.06
N SER A 50 4.23 -3.77 -4.18
CA SER A 50 5.62 -3.32 -4.16
C SER A 50 5.70 -1.89 -4.67
N ALA A 51 6.11 -0.99 -3.76
CA ALA A 51 6.05 0.45 -3.97
C ALA A 51 7.32 1.05 -4.63
N THR A 52 8.28 0.22 -5.04
CA THR A 52 9.56 0.71 -5.60
C THR A 52 10.01 -0.16 -6.76
N CYS A 53 9.87 0.36 -7.98
CA CYS A 53 10.42 -0.25 -9.19
C CYS A 53 11.78 0.36 -9.47
N ALA A 54 12.79 -0.50 -9.64
CA ALA A 54 14.10 -0.08 -10.10
C ALA A 54 14.02 0.33 -11.59
N SER A 55 15.11 0.86 -12.13
CA SER A 55 15.23 1.22 -13.55
C SER A 55 15.01 0.04 -14.52
N ASP A 56 15.06 -1.20 -14.03
CA ASP A 56 14.79 -2.42 -14.80
C ASP A 56 13.38 -3.00 -14.52
N GLY A 57 12.55 -2.27 -13.78
CA GLY A 57 11.20 -2.65 -13.38
C GLY A 57 11.07 -3.15 -11.92
N CYS A 58 9.84 -3.50 -11.54
CA CYS A 58 9.54 -4.23 -10.30
C CYS A 58 9.33 -5.71 -10.61
N PRO A 59 10.30 -6.60 -10.41
CA PRO A 59 10.01 -8.03 -10.32
C PRO A 59 9.32 -8.32 -8.99
N VAL A 60 8.09 -8.83 -9.04
CA VAL A 60 7.36 -9.30 -7.85
C VAL A 60 6.89 -10.72 -8.08
N SER A 61 7.20 -11.57 -7.11
CA SER A 61 6.82 -12.97 -7.08
C SER A 61 5.90 -13.24 -5.90
N CYS A 62 4.99 -14.20 -6.07
CA CYS A 62 4.20 -14.71 -4.95
C CYS A 62 5.05 -15.55 -4.00
N GLU A 63 4.57 -15.69 -2.76
CA GLU A 63 5.18 -16.56 -1.74
C GLU A 63 5.21 -18.02 -2.21
N SER A 64 6.13 -18.80 -1.65
CA SER A 64 6.20 -20.24 -1.91
C SER A 64 4.86 -20.94 -1.62
N GLY A 65 4.30 -21.62 -2.63
CA GLY A 65 3.01 -22.31 -2.55
C GLY A 65 1.78 -21.46 -2.94
N ASP A 66 1.95 -20.17 -3.21
CA ASP A 66 0.90 -19.32 -3.77
C ASP A 66 1.12 -19.15 -5.29
N THR A 67 0.05 -19.14 -6.07
CA THR A 67 0.03 -18.95 -7.52
C THR A 67 -0.29 -17.50 -7.85
N LEU A 68 0.45 -16.91 -8.80
CA LEU A 68 0.17 -15.56 -9.30
C LEU A 68 -1.11 -15.58 -10.14
N LEU A 69 -2.15 -14.93 -9.64
CA LEU A 69 -3.45 -14.82 -10.31
C LEU A 69 -3.49 -13.62 -11.25
N SER A 70 -2.95 -12.49 -10.80
CA SER A 70 -2.91 -11.26 -11.58
C SER A 70 -1.83 -10.32 -11.07
N ALA A 71 -1.33 -9.44 -11.93
CA ALA A 71 -0.42 -8.38 -11.56
C ALA A 71 -0.77 -7.10 -12.32
N ILE A 72 -0.79 -5.98 -11.60
CA ILE A 72 -1.23 -4.67 -12.07
C ILE A 72 -0.13 -3.65 -11.80
N CYS A 73 0.39 -3.04 -12.86
CA CYS A 73 1.30 -1.92 -12.81
C CYS A 73 0.53 -0.61 -12.68
N VAL A 74 0.92 0.22 -11.72
CA VAL A 74 0.33 1.53 -11.49
C VAL A 74 1.34 2.62 -11.83
N SER A 75 0.94 3.54 -12.69
CA SER A 75 1.72 4.71 -13.12
C SER A 75 0.85 5.96 -13.01
N GLY A 76 1.09 6.76 -11.98
CA GLY A 76 0.24 7.91 -11.64
C GLY A 76 -1.21 7.49 -11.43
N SER A 77 -2.13 8.02 -12.23
CA SER A 77 -3.56 7.71 -12.19
C SER A 77 -3.98 6.56 -13.11
N ARG A 78 -3.03 5.85 -13.73
CA ARG A 78 -3.31 4.76 -14.68
C ARG A 78 -2.87 3.43 -14.10
N ALA A 79 -3.70 2.40 -14.30
CA ALA A 79 -3.39 1.02 -13.97
C ALA A 79 -3.44 0.16 -15.24
N ARG A 80 -2.48 -0.75 -15.42
CA ARG A 80 -2.42 -1.71 -16.52
C ARG A 80 -1.95 -3.08 -16.01
N PHE A 81 -2.23 -4.14 -16.74
CA PHE A 81 -1.66 -5.45 -16.41
C PHE A 81 -0.13 -5.45 -16.55
N ALA A 82 0.53 -6.36 -15.84
CA ALA A 82 1.97 -6.56 -15.93
C ALA A 82 2.43 -6.75 -17.38
N ASP A 83 3.52 -6.08 -17.74
CA ASP A 83 4.05 -6.12 -19.10
C ASP A 83 4.58 -7.52 -19.43
N THR A 84 5.17 -8.20 -18.45
CA THR A 84 5.68 -9.57 -18.62
C THR A 84 5.42 -10.42 -17.38
N LEU A 85 5.08 -11.69 -17.64
CA LEU A 85 5.03 -12.76 -16.66
C LEU A 85 6.12 -13.76 -17.04
N ARG A 86 7.10 -13.96 -16.17
CA ARG A 86 8.22 -14.90 -16.39
C ARG A 86 8.36 -15.85 -15.22
N VAL A 87 8.78 -17.07 -15.48
CA VAL A 87 9.15 -18.01 -14.42
C VAL A 87 10.62 -17.78 -14.10
N ASP A 88 10.91 -17.27 -12.90
CA ASP A 88 12.28 -17.15 -12.38
C ASP A 88 12.45 -18.17 -11.26
N LYS A 89 13.44 -19.06 -11.38
CA LYS A 89 13.75 -20.10 -10.37
C LYS A 89 12.53 -20.94 -9.94
N GLY A 90 11.61 -21.21 -10.87
CA GLY A 90 10.39 -21.96 -10.62
C GLY A 90 9.25 -21.16 -10.00
N VAL A 91 9.39 -19.84 -9.84
CA VAL A 91 8.36 -18.95 -9.29
C VAL A 91 7.86 -17.99 -10.37
N LEU A 92 6.53 -17.89 -10.52
CA LEU A 92 5.92 -16.94 -11.45
C LEU A 92 6.16 -15.52 -10.93
N THR A 93 6.89 -14.74 -11.71
CA THR A 93 7.31 -13.38 -11.39
C THR A 93 6.70 -12.42 -12.40
N ALA A 94 5.89 -11.49 -11.92
CA ALA A 94 5.39 -10.38 -12.72
C ALA A 94 6.41 -9.26 -12.74
N THR A 95 6.63 -8.66 -13.91
CA THR A 95 7.51 -7.50 -14.05
C THR A 95 6.74 -6.35 -14.71
N CYS A 96 6.74 -5.20 -14.05
CA CYS A 96 6.29 -3.94 -14.62
C CYS A 96 7.45 -3.18 -15.27
N GLY A 97 7.20 -2.55 -16.41
CA GLY A 97 8.15 -1.68 -17.08
C GLY A 97 8.49 -0.43 -16.25
N THR A 98 9.51 0.29 -16.70
CA THR A 98 10.13 1.43 -16.01
C THR A 98 9.22 2.63 -15.78
N SER A 99 8.08 2.67 -16.47
CA SER A 99 7.07 3.73 -16.32
C SER A 99 6.14 3.50 -15.12
N ALA A 100 6.14 2.31 -14.52
CA ALA A 100 5.33 1.99 -13.35
C ALA A 100 6.02 2.47 -12.07
N GLY A 101 5.28 3.17 -11.21
CA GLY A 101 5.76 3.56 -9.88
C GLY A 101 5.47 2.50 -8.81
N ASN A 102 4.48 1.64 -9.05
CA ASN A 102 4.04 0.62 -8.10
C ASN A 102 3.49 -0.60 -8.85
N ILE A 103 3.50 -1.76 -8.22
CA ILE A 103 2.88 -2.99 -8.72
C ILE A 103 2.02 -3.62 -7.62
N LEU A 104 0.79 -4.00 -7.97
CA LEU A 104 -0.11 -4.80 -7.14
C LEU A 104 -0.21 -6.20 -7.74
N VAL A 105 0.14 -7.21 -6.96
CA VAL A 105 0.10 -8.61 -7.34
C VAL A 105 -0.94 -9.32 -6.48
N TYR A 106 -1.79 -10.10 -7.13
CA TYR A 106 -2.76 -10.98 -6.49
C TYR A 106 -2.24 -12.40 -6.57
N CYS A 107 -1.98 -12.97 -5.40
CA CYS A 107 -1.50 -14.33 -5.22
C CYS A 107 -2.60 -15.15 -4.58
N GLY A 108 -2.84 -16.37 -5.03
CA GLY A 108 -3.82 -17.25 -4.41
C GLY A 108 -3.35 -18.68 -4.36
N ARG A 109 -3.85 -19.43 -3.38
CA ARG A 109 -3.62 -20.88 -3.36
C ARG A 109 -4.58 -21.57 -4.33
N PRO A 110 -4.10 -22.52 -5.15
CA PRO A 110 -4.96 -23.36 -5.98
C PRO A 110 -5.84 -24.29 -5.14
#